data_AF-A0A848YEW3-F1
#
_entry.id   AF-A0A848YEW3-F1
#
_cell.length_a   1.000
_cell.length_b   1.000
_cell.length_c   1.000
_cell.angle_alpha   90.00
_cell.angle_beta   90.00
_cell.angle_gamma   90.00
#
_symmetry.space_group_name_H-M   'P 1'
#
loop_
_entity.id
_entity.type
_entity.pdbx_description
1 polymer ?
#
loop_
_entity_poly.entity_id
_entity_poly.type
_entity_poly.pdbx_seq_one_letter_code
_entity_poly.pdbx_strand_id
1 'polypeptide(L)'
;MTLEHGHSADEIRSRLNEDRQPSYVRDWVYGGIDGAITTFAIVAGVVGAALSANVIVVLGLANLLADGFSMAASNYSGTKAEVDDHARLREGERKHIATTPDGEREEIR
;
A
#
# COMPACT_ATOMS: atom_id res chain seq x y z
N MET A 1 13.01 27.49 -19.60
CA MET A 1 12.48 26.35 -18.83
C MET A 1 10.97 26.44 -18.94
N THR A 2 10.38 25.70 -19.87
CA THR A 2 8.93 25.64 -20.08
C THR A 2 8.32 24.88 -18.91
N LEU A 3 7.34 25.47 -18.23
CA LEU A 3 6.61 24.78 -17.16
C LEU A 3 5.86 23.59 -17.78
N GLU A 4 6.01 22.40 -17.21
CA GLU A 4 5.42 21.15 -17.72
C GLU A 4 3.88 21.17 -17.71
N HIS A 5 3.26 22.11 -16.99
CA HIS A 5 1.82 22.31 -16.89
C HIS A 5 1.47 23.72 -16.43
N GLY A 6 0.28 24.20 -16.77
CA GLY A 6 -0.22 25.50 -16.32
C GLY A 6 -0.59 25.52 -14.83
N HIS A 7 -0.74 26.72 -14.28
CA HIS A 7 -1.00 26.98 -12.86
C HIS A 7 -2.25 27.84 -12.64
N SER A 8 -3.18 27.85 -13.59
CA SER A 8 -4.48 28.47 -13.37
C SER A 8 -5.31 27.70 -12.33
N ALA A 9 -6.25 28.38 -11.68
CA ALA A 9 -7.12 27.76 -10.68
C ALA A 9 -7.90 26.55 -11.25
N ASP A 10 -8.35 26.64 -12.50
CA ASP A 10 -9.08 25.57 -13.18
C ASP A 10 -8.17 24.35 -13.49
N GLU A 11 -6.92 24.59 -13.90
CA GLU A 11 -5.94 23.50 -14.13
C GLU A 11 -5.50 22.82 -12.83
N ILE A 12 -5.39 23.58 -11.73
CA ILE A 12 -5.13 23.00 -10.40
C ILE A 12 -6.32 22.15 -9.96
N ARG A 13 -7.55 22.68 -10.08
CA ARG A 13 -8.78 21.96 -9.73
C ARG A 13 -8.96 20.68 -10.54
N SER A 14 -8.66 20.72 -11.84
CA SER A 14 -8.74 19.54 -12.71
C SER A 14 -7.77 18.44 -12.27
N ARG A 15 -6.53 18.80 -11.91
CA ARG A 15 -5.50 17.83 -11.46
C ARG A 15 -5.79 17.27 -10.07
N LEU A 16 -6.32 18.10 -9.16
CA LEU A 16 -6.71 17.65 -7.82
C LEU A 16 -7.94 16.73 -7.87
N ASN A 17 -8.82 16.92 -8.86
CA ASN A 17 -9.96 16.05 -9.13
C ASN A 17 -9.59 14.84 -10.00
N GLU A 18 -8.38 14.77 -10.54
CA GLU A 18 -7.93 13.63 -11.31
C GLU A 18 -7.64 12.49 -10.33
N ASP A 19 -8.38 11.39 -10.46
CA ASP A 19 -8.25 10.22 -9.59
C ASP A 19 -6.79 9.76 -9.60
N ARG A 20 -6.11 9.95 -8.46
CA ARG A 20 -4.73 9.52 -8.30
C ARG A 20 -4.70 8.01 -8.37
N GLN A 21 -4.33 7.47 -9.53
CA GLN A 21 -4.25 6.04 -9.75
C GLN A 21 -3.31 5.40 -8.71
N PRO A 22 -3.69 4.26 -8.11
CA PRO A 22 -2.81 3.52 -7.22
C PRO A 22 -1.48 3.20 -7.91
N SER A 23 -0.37 3.51 -7.26
CA SER A 23 0.96 3.16 -7.76
C SER A 23 1.44 1.85 -7.13
N TYR A 24 1.56 0.81 -7.96
CA TYR A 24 2.04 -0.51 -7.52
C TYR A 24 3.57 -0.62 -7.49
N VAL A 25 4.30 0.40 -7.95
CA VAL A 25 5.77 0.37 -8.04
C VAL A 25 6.39 0.05 -6.68
N ARG A 26 5.81 0.62 -5.62
CA ARG A 26 6.23 0.34 -4.24
C ARG A 26 6.12 -1.15 -3.93
N ASP A 27 4.97 -1.76 -4.20
CA ASP A 27 4.70 -3.16 -3.90
C ASP A 27 5.62 -4.10 -4.70
N TRP A 28 5.90 -3.77 -5.96
CA TRP A 28 6.86 -4.50 -6.80
C TRP A 28 8.27 -4.47 -6.23
N VAL A 29 8.75 -3.30 -5.81
CA VAL A 29 10.10 -3.14 -5.25
C VAL A 29 10.20 -3.89 -3.91
N TYR A 30 9.24 -3.70 -3.02
CA TYR A 30 9.24 -4.36 -1.71
C TYR A 30 9.13 -5.88 -1.86
N GLY A 31 8.18 -6.38 -2.65
CA GLY A 31 8.00 -7.82 -2.84
C GLY A 31 9.18 -8.48 -3.54
N GLY A 32 9.79 -7.80 -4.53
CA GLY A 32 10.97 -8.31 -5.23
C GLY A 32 12.20 -8.41 -4.32
N ILE A 33 12.45 -7.38 -3.49
CA ILE A 33 13.57 -7.37 -2.55
C ILE A 33 13.36 -8.42 -1.46
N ASP A 34 12.18 -8.43 -0.83
CA ASP A 34 11.89 -9.34 0.27
C ASP A 34 11.93 -10.80 -0.19
N GLY A 35 11.25 -11.13 -1.29
CA GLY A 35 11.24 -12.48 -1.85
C GLY A 35 12.63 -12.98 -2.26
N ALA A 36 13.50 -12.10 -2.76
CA ALA A 36 14.89 -12.45 -3.07
C ALA A 36 15.71 -12.74 -1.79
N ILE A 37 15.58 -11.88 -0.78
CA ILE A 37 16.33 -12.00 0.48
C ILE A 37 15.87 -13.23 1.27
N THR A 38 14.56 -13.44 1.44
CA THR A 38 14.01 -14.56 2.22
C THR A 38 14.34 -15.90 1.55
N THR A 39 14.14 -15.99 0.22
CA THR A 39 14.51 -17.19 -0.55
C THR A 39 16.00 -17.48 -0.43
N PHE A 40 16.87 -16.46 -0.57
CA PHE A 40 18.31 -16.64 -0.41
C PHE A 40 18.68 -17.15 0.98
N ALA A 41 18.13 -16.54 2.04
CA ALA A 41 18.42 -16.92 3.42
C ALA A 41 18.02 -18.38 3.70
N ILE A 42 16.85 -18.80 3.22
CA ILE A 42 16.36 -20.17 3.38
C ILE A 42 17.26 -21.15 2.62
N VAL A 43 17.54 -20.89 1.34
CA VAL A 43 18.40 -21.75 0.52
C VAL A 43 19.79 -21.87 1.16
N ALA A 44 20.38 -20.75 1.59
CA ALA A 44 21.69 -20.74 2.24
C ALA A 44 21.70 -21.57 3.54
N GLY A 45 20.67 -21.45 4.38
CA GLY A 45 20.53 -22.23 5.60
C GLY A 45 20.37 -23.72 5.35
N VAL A 46 19.54 -24.10 4.37
CA VAL A 46 19.31 -25.51 4.01
C VAL A 46 20.56 -26.15 3.40
N VAL A 47 21.29 -25.41 2.55
CA VAL A 47 22.60 -25.84 2.03
C VAL A 47 23.61 -26.00 3.17
N GLY A 48 23.69 -25.04 4.09
CA GLY A 48 24.55 -25.11 5.27
C GLY A 48 24.24 -26.30 6.19
N ALA A 49 22.99 -26.76 6.20
CA ALA A 49 22.54 -27.95 6.93
C ALA A 49 22.70 -29.27 6.13
N ALA A 50 23.34 -29.24 4.96
CA ALA A 50 23.59 -30.41 4.10
C ALA A 50 22.32 -31.22 3.72
N LEU A 51 21.19 -30.53 3.57
CA LEU A 51 19.93 -31.12 3.11
C LEU A 51 19.93 -31.35 1.60
N SER A 52 19.03 -32.22 1.12
CA SER A 52 18.96 -32.57 -0.30
C SER A 52 18.39 -31.43 -1.17
N ALA A 53 18.77 -31.41 -2.45
CA ALA A 53 18.28 -30.42 -3.42
C ALA A 53 16.75 -30.39 -3.55
N ASN A 54 16.10 -31.55 -3.44
CA ASN A 54 14.63 -31.63 -3.47
C ASN A 54 14.00 -30.88 -2.29
N VAL A 55 14.60 -30.96 -1.09
CA VAL A 55 14.12 -30.23 0.08
C VAL A 55 14.29 -28.73 -0.12
N ILE A 56 15.43 -28.28 -0.69
CA ILE A 56 15.68 -26.87 -1.01
C ILE A 56 14.58 -26.31 -1.90
N VAL A 57 14.25 -27.01 -3.00
CA VAL A 57 13.26 -26.53 -3.98
C VAL A 57 11.86 -26.47 -3.36
N VAL A 58 11.45 -27.53 -2.65
CA VAL A 58 10.12 -27.57 -2.03
C VAL A 58 9.99 -26.49 -0.95
N LEU A 59 11.00 -26.34 -0.09
CA LEU A 59 10.97 -25.36 1.00
C LEU A 59 11.02 -23.93 0.47
N GLY A 60 11.91 -23.65 -0.50
CA GLY A 60 12.01 -22.33 -1.12
C GLY A 60 10.72 -21.91 -1.82
N LEU A 61 10.10 -22.82 -2.59
CA LEU A 61 8.84 -22.54 -3.27
C LEU A 61 7.69 -22.35 -2.28
N ALA A 62 7.60 -23.21 -1.26
CA ALA A 62 6.57 -23.10 -0.23
C ALA A 62 6.66 -21.76 0.51
N ASN A 63 7.88 -21.33 0.88
CA ASN A 63 8.09 -20.05 1.53
C ASN A 63 7.75 -18.87 0.62
N LEU A 64 8.22 -18.89 -0.63
CA LEU A 64 7.93 -17.82 -1.60
C LEU A 64 6.43 -17.62 -1.81
N LEU A 65 5.68 -18.71 -1.93
CA LEU A 65 4.22 -18.65 -2.05
C LEU A 65 3.57 -18.14 -0.77
N ALA A 66 4.02 -18.61 0.40
CA ALA A 66 3.49 -18.15 1.69
C ALA A 66 3.71 -16.65 1.88
N ASP A 67 4.91 -16.14 1.61
CA ASP A 67 5.25 -14.72 1.70
C ASP A 67 4.40 -13.90 0.71
N GLY A 68 4.30 -14.35 -0.54
CA GLY A 68 3.49 -13.68 -1.57
C GLY A 68 2.00 -13.59 -1.20
N PHE A 69 1.41 -14.67 -0.70
CA PHE A 69 0.02 -14.65 -0.23
C PHE A 69 -0.16 -13.77 1.00
N SER A 70 0.79 -13.80 1.94
CA SER A 70 0.78 -12.97 3.14
C SER A 70 0.81 -11.48 2.79
N MET A 71 1.69 -11.07 1.87
CA MET A 71 1.76 -9.69 1.40
C MET A 71 0.48 -9.26 0.68
N ALA A 72 -0.07 -10.11 -0.19
CA ALA A 72 -1.31 -9.81 -0.90
C ALA A 72 -2.48 -9.62 0.07
N ALA A 73 -2.65 -10.53 1.03
CA ALA A 73 -3.69 -10.44 2.03
C ALA A 73 -3.52 -9.21 2.94
N SER A 74 -2.29 -8.90 3.33
CA SER A 74 -1.97 -7.74 4.18
C SER A 74 -2.23 -6.42 3.46
N ASN A 75 -1.81 -6.28 2.20
CA ASN A 75 -2.04 -5.06 1.42
C ASN A 75 -3.53 -4.83 1.15
N TYR A 76 -4.25 -5.89 0.75
CA TYR A 76 -5.70 -5.81 0.56
C TYR A 76 -6.43 -5.39 1.84
N SER A 77 -6.12 -6.06 2.96
CA SER A 77 -6.78 -5.79 4.24
C SER A 77 -6.42 -4.41 4.78
N GLY A 78 -5.17 -3.98 4.60
CA GLY A 78 -4.70 -2.63 4.96
C GLY A 78 -5.42 -1.55 4.15
N THR A 79 -5.42 -1.68 2.82
CA THR A 79 -6.13 -0.74 1.93
C THR A 79 -7.62 -0.68 2.27
N LYS A 80 -8.26 -1.83 2.51
CA LYS A 80 -9.66 -1.88 2.91
C LYS A 80 -9.90 -1.16 4.24
N ALA A 81 -9.04 -1.40 5.24
CA ALA A 81 -9.15 -0.75 6.54
C ALA A 81 -8.99 0.78 6.42
N GLU A 82 -8.09 1.27 5.58
CA GLU A 82 -7.94 2.71 5.30
C GLU A 82 -9.20 3.30 4.65
N VAL A 83 -9.79 2.61 3.67
CA VAL A 83 -11.04 3.04 3.03
C VAL A 83 -12.20 3.09 4.03
N ASP A 84 -12.35 2.05 4.84
CA ASP A 84 -13.39 1.95 5.86
C ASP A 84 -13.22 3.04 6.93
N ASP A 85 -11.98 3.31 7.36
CA ASP A 85 -11.70 4.38 8.33
C ASP A 85 -11.97 5.77 7.75
N HIS A 86 -11.58 6.01 6.50
CA HIS A 86 -11.86 7.27 5.83
C HIS A 86 -13.37 7.48 5.65
N ALA A 87 -14.14 6.43 5.35
CA ALA A 87 -15.60 6.51 5.29
C ALA A 87 -16.22 6.84 6.66
N ARG A 88 -15.73 6.19 7.73
CA ARG A 88 -16.15 6.44 9.12
C ARG A 88 -15.88 7.88 9.54
N LEU A 89 -14.69 8.41 9.24
CA LEU A 89 -14.33 9.80 9.53
C LEU A 89 -15.26 10.76 8.77
N ARG A 90 -15.48 10.54 7.47
CA ARG A 90 -16.40 11.39 6.68
C ARG A 90 -17.83 11.40 7.20
N GLU A 91 -18.33 10.29 7.73
CA GLU A 91 -19.65 10.24 8.36
C GLU A 91 -19.68 11.05 9.67
N GLY A 92 -18.62 10.96 10.48
CA GLY A 92 -18.41 11.79 11.66
C GLY A 92 -18.44 13.28 11.33
N GLU A 93 -17.64 13.71 10.36
CA GLU A 93 -17.58 15.11 9.90
C GLU A 93 -18.95 15.60 9.40
N ARG A 94 -19.64 14.80 8.58
CA ARG A 94 -20.99 15.15 8.11
C ARG A 94 -21.97 15.37 9.26
N LYS A 95 -21.86 14.57 10.33
CA LYS A 95 -22.68 14.74 11.52
C LYS A 95 -22.33 16.02 12.26
N HIS A 96 -21.03 16.30 12.47
CA HIS A 96 -20.61 17.52 13.15
C HIS A 96 -20.99 18.79 12.38
N ILE A 97 -20.86 18.80 11.05
CA ILE A 97 -21.32 19.90 10.18
C ILE A 97 -22.82 20.16 10.38
N ALA A 98 -23.63 19.11 10.58
CA ALA A 98 -25.07 19.23 10.80
C ALA A 98 -25.43 19.68 12.23
N THR A 99 -24.65 19.28 13.25
CA THR A 99 -24.98 19.53 14.66
C THR A 99 -24.25 20.72 15.28
N THR A 100 -23.08 21.10 14.77
CA THR A 100 -22.18 22.12 15.34
C THR A 100 -21.44 22.91 14.24
N PRO A 101 -22.19 23.60 13.35
CA PRO A 101 -21.61 24.26 12.18
C PRO A 101 -20.65 25.41 12.54
N ASP A 102 -20.88 26.12 13.65
CA ASP A 102 -20.00 27.21 14.07
C ASP A 102 -18.64 26.70 14.58
N GLY A 103 -18.62 25.53 15.22
CA GLY A 103 -17.38 24.87 15.66
C GLY A 103 -16.54 24.40 14.47
N GLU A 104 -17.18 23.71 13.52
CA GLU A 104 -16.54 23.24 12.27
C GLU A 104 -15.96 24.39 11.43
N ARG A 105 -16.63 25.56 11.41
CA ARG A 105 -16.11 26.75 10.72
C ARG A 105 -14.83 27.30 11.36
N GLU A 106 -14.67 27.18 12.67
CA GLU A 106 -13.46 27.60 13.37
C GLU A 106 -12.34 26.57 13.22
N GLU A 107 -12.65 25.28 13.01
CA GLU A 107 -11.65 24.22 12.77
C GLU A 107 -10.88 24.39 11.45
N ILE A 108 -11.53 24.93 10.41
CA ILE A 108 -10.94 25.15 9.09
C ILE A 108 -10.36 26.57 8.89
N ARG A 109 -10.37 27.42 9.93
CA ARG A 109 -9.96 28.82 9.89
C ARG A 109 -8.45 29.00 10.02
#